data_AF-A0A832GYT4-F1
#
_entry.id   AF-A0A832GYT4-F1
#
_cell.length_a   1.000
_cell.length_b   1.000
_cell.length_c   1.000
_cell.angle_alpha   90.00
_cell.angle_beta   90.00
_cell.angle_gamma   90.00
#
_symmetry.space_group_name_H-M   'P 1'
#
loop_
_entity.id
_entity.type
_entity.pdbx_description
1 polymer ?
#
loop_
_entity_poly.entity_id
_entity_poly.type
_entity_poly.pdbx_seq_one_letter_code
_entity_poly.pdbx_strand_id
1 'polypeptide(L)'
;AEEVVKLGAKRILLPGMVDLHVHMREPGLEYKEDWRTGSMAAARGGVTCVFDMPNNKPPANTCERIREKISRALSKSLVDFGVYAGYNPQPAELERCSSDFFGFKLYPEDLYSSGAEEVFRLAAKLGKPVFVHAEDPSCFKPSQLHSEARPPEAELSAARRAVELAALTGAWLHLTHVSTADVLREASAARVALGITLDVTPHHALLNESLYRGPLASIARVNPPLRGEEDREAVYESLRKGVVDAVVTDHAPHQLEEKLSRDPPPGFPGLELALHLLLREVLEGRMPLSVLELYSSKPATLAGLRKGRIAPGFDADLVVVELREWVVRGSELVSKAKYTPFEGAKLRTVTAATYVRGQLVYHEGVFAEKAVGTLVAGGG
;
A
#
# COMPACT_ATOMS: atom_id res chain seq x y z
N ALA A 1 -30.26 -13.54 15.10
CA ALA A 1 -28.96 -12.85 15.20
C ALA A 1 -28.86 -12.24 16.59
N GLU A 2 -27.67 -12.25 17.19
CA GLU A 2 -27.43 -11.63 18.50
C GLU A 2 -27.49 -10.10 18.43
N GLU A 3 -27.21 -9.52 17.26
CA GLU A 3 -27.33 -8.10 16.96
C GLU A 3 -27.95 -7.89 15.56
N VAL A 4 -28.69 -6.78 15.37
CA VAL A 4 -29.25 -6.38 14.08
C VAL A 4 -28.86 -4.94 13.78
N VAL A 5 -27.99 -4.75 12.79
CA VAL A 5 -27.58 -3.43 12.28
C VAL A 5 -28.47 -3.03 11.11
N LYS A 6 -29.21 -1.92 11.23
CA LYS A 6 -30.03 -1.37 10.15
C LYS A 6 -29.27 -0.24 9.45
N LEU A 7 -29.00 -0.41 8.16
CA LEU A 7 -28.37 0.63 7.35
C LEU A 7 -29.42 1.63 6.85
N GLY A 8 -29.13 2.92 6.97
CA GLY A 8 -29.97 3.98 6.42
C GLY A 8 -29.90 4.05 4.89
N ALA A 9 -30.87 4.71 4.26
CA ALA A 9 -30.99 4.78 2.79
C ALA A 9 -29.79 5.41 2.05
N LYS A 10 -28.93 6.16 2.75
CA LYS A 10 -27.70 6.77 2.19
C LYS A 10 -26.43 5.96 2.46
N ARG A 11 -26.57 4.72 2.95
CA ARG A 11 -25.45 3.86 3.31
C ARG A 11 -25.33 2.69 2.35
N ILE A 12 -24.09 2.41 1.94
CA ILE A 12 -23.71 1.34 1.03
C ILE A 12 -22.83 0.38 1.83
N LEU A 13 -23.12 -0.92 1.71
CA LEU A 13 -22.27 -1.97 2.26
C LEU A 13 -21.27 -2.42 1.20
N LEU A 14 -19.99 -2.36 1.52
CA LEU A 14 -18.88 -2.82 0.68
C LEU A 14 -18.06 -3.88 1.43
N PRO A 15 -17.34 -4.76 0.71
CA PRO A 15 -16.31 -5.56 1.37
C PRO A 15 -15.24 -4.64 1.99
N GLY A 16 -14.54 -5.14 2.99
CA GLY A 16 -13.34 -4.49 3.52
C GLY A 16 -12.23 -4.38 2.48
N MET A 17 -11.55 -3.24 2.45
CA MET A 17 -10.38 -3.06 1.59
C MET A 17 -9.18 -3.82 2.15
N VAL A 18 -8.29 -4.24 1.25
CA VAL A 18 -7.02 -4.93 1.55
C VAL A 18 -5.90 -4.14 0.90
N ASP A 19 -5.03 -3.56 1.73
CA ASP A 19 -3.89 -2.76 1.27
C ASP A 19 -2.58 -3.55 1.45
N LEU A 20 -1.93 -3.89 0.33
CA LEU A 20 -0.70 -4.69 0.35
C LEU A 20 0.57 -3.87 0.62
N HIS A 21 0.47 -2.54 0.78
CA HIS A 21 1.65 -1.70 0.93
C HIS A 21 1.40 -0.52 1.88
N VAL A 22 1.81 -0.69 3.13
CA VAL A 22 1.84 0.38 4.14
C VAL A 22 3.18 0.42 4.87
N HIS A 23 3.43 1.55 5.53
CA HIS A 23 4.54 1.76 6.46
C HIS A 23 3.99 2.26 7.81
N MET A 24 3.76 1.35 8.74
CA MET A 24 3.22 1.61 10.09
C MET A 24 4.25 2.24 11.04
N ARG A 25 5.52 2.31 10.60
CA ARG A 25 6.63 2.98 11.29
C ARG A 25 6.99 2.39 12.66
N GLU A 26 6.49 1.20 13.00
CA GLU A 26 6.80 0.53 14.26
C GLU A 26 7.37 -0.88 14.00
N PRO A 27 8.56 -1.22 14.56
CA PRO A 27 9.33 -0.52 15.61
C PRO A 27 10.23 0.66 15.17
N GLY A 28 10.47 1.57 16.13
CA GLY A 28 11.56 2.55 16.15
C GLY A 28 11.34 3.88 15.42
N LEU A 29 10.21 4.06 14.75
CA LEU A 29 9.79 5.32 14.13
C LEU A 29 8.37 5.72 14.59
N GLU A 30 7.97 5.30 15.80
CA GLU A 30 6.61 5.43 16.35
C GLU A 30 6.13 6.89 16.40
N TYR A 31 7.06 7.83 16.45
CA TYR A 31 6.81 9.26 16.44
C TYR A 31 6.21 9.76 15.10
N LYS A 32 6.39 9.01 14.01
CA LYS A 32 5.81 9.29 12.67
C LYS A 32 4.44 8.64 12.51
N GLU A 33 4.30 7.40 12.93
CA GLU A 33 3.08 6.60 12.98
C GLU A 33 3.31 5.39 13.89
N ASP A 34 2.28 4.72 14.39
CA ASP A 34 2.43 3.41 15.04
C ASP A 34 1.31 2.44 14.65
N TRP A 35 1.38 1.19 15.11
CA TRP A 35 0.35 0.19 14.76
C TRP A 35 -1.05 0.58 15.23
N ARG A 36 -1.18 1.34 16.32
CA ARG A 36 -2.49 1.75 16.81
C ARG A 36 -3.08 2.83 15.93
N THR A 37 -2.36 3.93 15.71
CA THR A 37 -2.88 5.05 14.91
C THR A 37 -2.97 4.71 13.43
N GLY A 38 -2.02 3.94 12.90
CA GLY A 38 -2.06 3.43 11.52
C GLY A 38 -3.25 2.49 11.27
N SER A 39 -3.55 1.58 12.20
CA SER A 39 -4.72 0.70 12.07
C SER A 39 -6.05 1.42 12.30
N MET A 40 -6.08 2.47 13.12
CA MET A 40 -7.24 3.36 13.21
C MET A 40 -7.45 4.14 11.90
N ALA A 41 -6.38 4.63 11.27
CA ALA A 41 -6.43 5.27 9.95
C ALA A 41 -6.94 4.28 8.88
N ALA A 42 -6.46 3.03 8.91
CA ALA A 42 -6.97 1.94 8.07
C ALA A 42 -8.49 1.73 8.29
N ALA A 43 -8.92 1.51 9.54
CA ALA A 43 -10.32 1.28 9.87
C ALA A 43 -11.23 2.45 9.45
N ARG A 44 -10.82 3.70 9.68
CA ARG A 44 -11.56 4.89 9.22
C ARG A 44 -11.58 5.01 7.69
N GLY A 45 -10.55 4.54 6.99
CA GLY A 45 -10.51 4.48 5.53
C GLY A 45 -11.29 3.32 4.90
N GLY A 46 -11.91 2.45 5.71
CA GLY A 46 -12.56 1.22 5.23
C GLY A 46 -11.59 0.09 4.89
N VAL A 47 -10.34 0.18 5.35
CA VAL A 47 -9.33 -0.87 5.19
C VAL A 47 -9.41 -1.81 6.38
N THR A 48 -9.49 -3.10 6.09
CA THR A 48 -9.67 -4.18 7.08
C THR A 48 -8.47 -5.12 7.19
N CYS A 49 -7.55 -5.03 6.23
CA CYS A 49 -6.29 -5.76 6.23
C CYS A 49 -5.19 -4.91 5.59
N VAL A 50 -4.02 -4.85 6.22
CA VAL A 50 -2.85 -4.09 5.72
C VAL A 50 -1.59 -4.95 5.67
N PHE A 51 -0.62 -4.68 4.80
CA PHE A 51 0.67 -5.38 4.79
C PHE A 51 1.81 -4.40 4.99
N ASP A 52 2.52 -4.55 6.10
CA ASP A 52 3.52 -3.56 6.54
C ASP A 52 4.93 -3.87 6.04
N MET A 53 5.52 -2.88 5.40
CA MET A 53 6.85 -2.93 4.78
C MET A 53 7.99 -2.98 5.81
N PRO A 54 9.13 -3.63 5.51
CA PRO A 54 10.12 -4.00 6.52
C PRO A 54 11.14 -2.92 6.87
N ASN A 55 10.99 -1.69 6.35
CA ASN A 55 11.92 -0.57 6.59
C ASN A 55 11.68 0.18 7.92
N ASN A 56 11.18 -0.52 8.93
CA ASN A 56 11.22 -0.06 10.32
C ASN A 56 12.68 0.08 10.83
N LYS A 57 12.89 0.61 12.03
CA LYS A 57 14.24 0.80 12.60
C LYS A 57 14.39 0.01 13.91
N PRO A 58 15.21 -1.05 13.96
CA PRO A 58 15.94 -1.68 12.85
C PRO A 58 14.99 -2.35 11.83
N PRO A 59 15.43 -2.64 10.58
CA PRO A 59 14.57 -3.24 9.57
C PRO A 59 14.18 -4.68 9.92
N ALA A 60 12.97 -5.09 9.53
CA ALA A 60 12.45 -6.45 9.75
C ALA A 60 13.05 -7.44 8.73
N ASN A 61 14.34 -7.75 8.90
CA ASN A 61 15.10 -8.63 8.01
C ASN A 61 15.75 -9.83 8.72
N THR A 62 15.39 -10.10 9.96
CA THR A 62 15.74 -11.32 10.69
C THR A 62 14.48 -11.90 11.35
N CYS A 63 14.48 -13.19 11.65
CA CYS A 63 13.31 -13.82 12.30
C CYS A 63 12.94 -13.19 13.64
N GLU A 64 13.93 -12.76 14.43
CA GLU A 64 13.70 -12.05 15.69
C GLU A 64 12.96 -10.73 15.47
N ARG A 65 13.44 -9.90 14.53
CA ARG A 65 12.85 -8.59 14.25
C ARG A 65 11.46 -8.69 13.61
N ILE A 66 11.24 -9.69 12.75
CA ILE A 66 9.92 -9.99 12.17
C ILE A 66 8.94 -10.36 13.30
N ARG A 67 9.33 -11.24 14.22
CA ARG A 67 8.47 -11.65 15.34
C ARG A 67 8.22 -10.51 16.32
N GLU A 68 9.21 -9.67 16.60
CA GLU A 68 9.03 -8.47 17.42
C GLU A 68 7.96 -7.55 16.80
N LYS A 69 8.08 -7.28 15.50
CA LYS A 69 7.13 -6.46 14.76
C LYS A 69 5.71 -7.03 14.82
N ILE A 70 5.56 -8.34 14.61
CA ILE A 70 4.27 -9.04 14.73
C ILE A 70 3.70 -8.89 16.14
N SER A 71 4.51 -9.09 17.18
CA SER A 71 4.06 -8.94 18.57
C SER A 71 3.55 -7.53 18.87
N ARG A 72 4.20 -6.50 18.35
CA ARG A 72 3.76 -5.10 18.49
C ARG A 72 2.44 -4.86 17.76
N ALA A 73 2.32 -5.36 16.53
CA ALA A 73 1.09 -5.28 15.75
C ALA A 73 -0.10 -5.97 16.45
N LEU A 74 0.09 -7.20 16.95
CA LEU A 74 -0.94 -7.97 17.67
C LEU A 74 -1.48 -7.23 18.90
N SER A 75 -0.65 -6.47 19.60
CA SER A 75 -1.06 -5.75 20.82
C SER A 75 -1.78 -4.42 20.55
N LYS A 76 -1.76 -3.91 19.31
CA LYS A 76 -2.20 -2.55 18.99
C LYS A 76 -3.21 -2.45 17.84
N SER A 77 -3.15 -3.37 16.88
CA SER A 77 -3.86 -3.24 15.61
C SER A 77 -5.36 -3.48 15.75
N LEU A 78 -6.15 -2.61 15.11
CA LEU A 78 -7.60 -2.77 14.93
C LEU A 78 -7.97 -3.58 13.68
N VAL A 79 -7.03 -3.75 12.75
CA VAL A 79 -7.25 -4.43 11.47
C VAL A 79 -6.29 -5.59 11.34
N ASP A 80 -6.63 -6.56 10.50
CA ASP A 80 -5.71 -7.65 10.21
C ASP A 80 -4.46 -7.15 9.50
N PHE A 81 -3.37 -7.90 9.63
CA PHE A 81 -2.12 -7.46 9.04
C PHE A 81 -1.23 -8.59 8.57
N GLY A 82 -0.51 -8.36 7.47
CA GLY A 82 0.66 -9.13 7.08
C GLY A 82 1.94 -8.32 7.26
N VAL A 83 3.08 -8.98 7.20
CA VAL A 83 4.40 -8.32 7.21
C VAL A 83 5.29 -8.91 6.12
N TYR A 84 6.22 -8.11 5.62
CA TYR A 84 7.26 -8.56 4.69
C TYR A 84 8.59 -8.81 5.42
N ALA A 85 9.44 -9.65 4.84
CA ALA A 85 10.85 -9.73 5.19
C ALA A 85 11.67 -8.79 4.31
N GLY A 86 12.50 -7.94 4.91
CA GLY A 86 13.43 -7.07 4.18
C GLY A 86 14.67 -7.81 3.68
N TYR A 87 15.49 -7.13 2.89
CA TYR A 87 16.77 -7.66 2.43
C TYR A 87 17.67 -8.10 3.61
N ASN A 88 18.17 -9.32 3.49
CA ASN A 88 19.15 -9.90 4.40
C ASN A 88 20.30 -10.46 3.55
N PRO A 89 21.58 -10.11 3.83
CA PRO A 89 22.73 -10.66 3.10
C PRO A 89 22.91 -12.18 3.28
N GLN A 90 22.28 -12.78 4.29
CA GLN A 90 22.21 -14.21 4.54
C GLN A 90 20.75 -14.68 4.54
N PRO A 91 20.06 -14.64 3.37
CA PRO A 91 18.61 -14.79 3.32
C PRO A 91 18.15 -16.18 3.80
N ALA A 92 18.99 -17.22 3.69
CA ALA A 92 18.70 -18.57 4.17
C ALA A 92 18.27 -18.63 5.66
N GLU A 93 18.71 -17.67 6.48
CA GLU A 93 18.29 -17.58 7.88
C GLU A 93 16.77 -17.38 8.05
N LEU A 94 16.12 -16.75 7.07
CA LEU A 94 14.68 -16.44 7.07
C LEU A 94 13.80 -17.66 6.82
N GLU A 95 14.37 -18.78 6.35
CA GLU A 95 13.64 -20.05 6.22
C GLU A 95 12.98 -20.48 7.53
N ARG A 96 13.65 -20.20 8.67
CA ARG A 96 13.22 -20.55 10.04
C ARG A 96 11.96 -19.81 10.51
N CYS A 97 11.55 -18.77 9.80
CA CYS A 97 10.37 -17.96 10.11
C CYS A 97 9.55 -17.68 8.84
N SER A 98 9.62 -18.54 7.83
CA SER A 98 8.89 -18.37 6.58
C SER A 98 7.36 -18.33 6.78
N SER A 99 6.84 -18.94 7.85
CA SER A 99 5.43 -18.82 8.25
C SER A 99 5.02 -17.45 8.77
N ASP A 100 5.99 -16.60 9.13
CA ASP A 100 5.72 -15.37 9.89
C ASP A 100 5.56 -14.15 8.96
N PHE A 101 5.94 -14.25 7.69
CA PHE A 101 5.88 -13.16 6.72
C PHE A 101 5.27 -13.60 5.39
N PHE A 102 4.65 -12.65 4.68
CA PHE A 102 3.97 -12.90 3.41
C PHE A 102 4.96 -13.10 2.25
N GLY A 103 5.87 -12.15 2.08
CA GLY A 103 6.89 -12.18 1.02
C GLY A 103 8.10 -11.35 1.37
N PHE A 104 9.00 -11.22 0.40
CA PHE A 104 10.19 -10.37 0.51
C PHE A 104 9.91 -8.99 -0.04
N LYS A 105 10.52 -7.94 0.54
CA LYS A 105 10.56 -6.59 -0.05
C LYS A 105 11.99 -6.18 -0.28
N LEU A 106 12.29 -5.79 -1.50
CA LEU A 106 13.57 -5.18 -1.89
C LEU A 106 13.36 -3.69 -2.23
N TYR A 107 14.21 -2.85 -1.65
CA TYR A 107 14.33 -1.43 -1.98
C TYR A 107 15.34 -1.22 -3.12
N PRO A 108 15.43 -0.01 -3.71
CA PRO A 108 16.34 0.29 -4.82
C PRO A 108 17.74 -0.27 -4.63
N GLU A 109 18.38 0.03 -3.50
CA GLU A 109 19.75 -0.41 -3.22
C GLU A 109 19.86 -1.93 -3.04
N ASP A 110 18.83 -2.57 -2.50
CA ASP A 110 18.81 -4.01 -2.27
C ASP A 110 18.78 -4.79 -3.58
N LEU A 111 18.05 -4.31 -4.60
CA LEU A 111 17.91 -4.98 -5.90
C LEU A 111 19.24 -5.11 -6.65
N TYR A 112 20.16 -4.17 -6.42
CA TYR A 112 21.50 -4.13 -7.03
C TYR A 112 22.58 -4.67 -6.09
N SER A 113 22.21 -5.14 -4.90
CA SER A 113 23.14 -5.78 -3.98
C SER A 113 23.56 -7.17 -4.48
N SER A 114 24.71 -7.65 -4.03
CA SER A 114 25.21 -8.97 -4.41
C SER A 114 24.35 -10.13 -3.91
N GLY A 115 23.47 -9.91 -2.93
CA GLY A 115 22.58 -10.92 -2.34
C GLY A 115 21.17 -10.97 -2.96
N ALA A 116 20.87 -10.11 -3.94
CA ALA A 116 19.53 -9.99 -4.50
C ALA A 116 19.06 -11.30 -5.16
N GLU A 117 19.94 -11.95 -5.91
CA GLU A 117 19.63 -13.21 -6.61
C GLU A 117 19.34 -14.35 -5.62
N GLU A 118 20.06 -14.41 -4.50
CA GLU A 118 19.83 -15.37 -3.41
C GLU A 118 18.47 -15.15 -2.75
N VAL A 119 18.04 -13.90 -2.58
CA VAL A 119 16.68 -13.60 -2.08
C VAL A 119 15.63 -14.12 -3.05
N PHE A 120 15.79 -13.88 -4.36
CA PHE A 120 14.85 -14.38 -5.38
C PHE A 120 14.81 -15.92 -5.40
N ARG A 121 15.97 -16.60 -5.36
CA ARG A 121 16.04 -18.06 -5.26
C ARG A 121 15.33 -18.59 -4.01
N LEU A 122 15.54 -17.95 -2.88
CA LEU A 122 14.87 -18.33 -1.64
C LEU A 122 13.35 -18.12 -1.73
N ALA A 123 12.92 -16.99 -2.28
CA ALA A 123 11.50 -16.70 -2.49
C ALA A 123 10.83 -17.76 -3.37
N ALA A 124 11.48 -18.15 -4.48
CA ALA A 124 11.01 -19.25 -5.33
C ALA A 124 10.92 -20.58 -4.56
N LYS A 125 11.96 -20.94 -3.79
CA LYS A 125 11.98 -22.15 -2.94
C LYS A 125 10.84 -22.16 -1.91
N LEU A 126 10.51 -21.01 -1.34
CA LEU A 126 9.46 -20.87 -0.32
C LEU A 126 8.06 -20.65 -0.91
N GLY A 127 7.92 -20.50 -2.22
CA GLY A 127 6.64 -20.16 -2.86
C GLY A 127 6.11 -18.78 -2.47
N LYS A 128 7.00 -17.81 -2.21
CA LYS A 128 6.65 -16.47 -1.74
C LYS A 128 6.96 -15.38 -2.78
N PRO A 129 6.18 -14.29 -2.80
CA PRO A 129 6.45 -13.18 -3.71
C PRO A 129 7.68 -12.36 -3.29
N VAL A 130 8.32 -11.74 -4.27
CA VAL A 130 9.28 -10.66 -4.09
C VAL A 130 8.66 -9.35 -4.56
N PHE A 131 8.38 -8.46 -3.61
CA PHE A 131 7.90 -7.10 -3.86
C PHE A 131 9.11 -6.20 -4.12
N VAL A 132 9.13 -5.47 -5.22
CA VAL A 132 10.28 -4.66 -5.62
C VAL A 132 9.87 -3.20 -5.78
N HIS A 133 10.54 -2.32 -5.01
CA HIS A 133 10.61 -0.90 -5.35
C HIS A 133 11.59 -0.75 -6.50
N ALA A 134 11.08 -0.68 -7.72
CA ALA A 134 11.90 -0.62 -8.92
C ALA A 134 12.32 0.82 -9.22
N GLU A 135 13.41 1.32 -8.63
CA GLU A 135 14.12 2.51 -9.12
C GLU A 135 15.62 2.22 -9.12
N ASP A 136 16.32 2.52 -10.20
CA ASP A 136 17.77 2.33 -10.34
C ASP A 136 18.52 3.53 -9.76
N PRO A 137 19.28 3.37 -8.64
CA PRO A 137 20.00 4.48 -8.04
C PRO A 137 21.07 5.10 -8.94
N SER A 138 21.59 4.35 -9.92
CA SER A 138 22.60 4.85 -10.86
C SER A 138 22.04 5.87 -11.86
N CYS A 139 20.72 5.87 -12.06
CA CYS A 139 20.02 6.83 -12.91
C CYS A 139 19.67 8.14 -12.18
N PHE A 140 19.86 8.21 -10.85
CA PHE A 140 19.55 9.41 -10.08
C PHE A 140 20.50 10.55 -10.43
N LYS A 141 19.96 11.76 -10.51
CA LYS A 141 20.72 12.96 -10.84
C LYS A 141 20.38 14.10 -9.89
N PRO A 142 21.31 15.04 -9.61
CA PRO A 142 20.98 16.24 -8.85
C PRO A 142 19.95 17.08 -9.62
N SER A 143 18.77 17.30 -9.04
CA SER A 143 17.80 18.29 -9.52
C SER A 143 17.04 18.91 -8.34
N GLN A 144 16.53 20.13 -8.54
CA GLN A 144 15.60 20.77 -7.62
C GLN A 144 14.20 20.16 -7.70
N LEU A 145 13.81 19.66 -8.88
CA LEU A 145 12.54 18.99 -9.07
C LEU A 145 12.70 17.51 -8.72
N HIS A 146 11.90 17.02 -7.77
CA HIS A 146 12.02 15.64 -7.28
C HIS A 146 11.79 14.59 -8.38
N SER A 147 10.88 14.84 -9.33
CA SER A 147 10.65 13.97 -10.49
C SER A 147 11.83 13.90 -11.45
N GLU A 148 12.57 15.00 -11.63
CA GLU A 148 13.79 15.00 -12.46
C GLU A 148 14.95 14.32 -11.75
N ALA A 149 15.04 14.42 -10.42
CA ALA A 149 16.11 13.79 -9.66
C ALA A 149 16.07 12.25 -9.73
N ARG A 150 14.87 11.70 -9.97
CA ARG A 150 14.57 10.28 -10.08
C ARG A 150 13.77 10.03 -11.37
N PRO A 151 14.41 10.07 -12.54
CA PRO A 151 13.70 10.14 -13.81
C PRO A 151 13.04 8.79 -14.17
N PRO A 152 12.05 8.76 -15.10
CA PRO A 152 11.32 7.53 -15.47
C PRO A 152 12.21 6.35 -15.87
N GLU A 153 13.37 6.62 -16.48
CA GLU A 153 14.34 5.60 -16.88
C GLU A 153 14.91 4.82 -15.69
N ALA A 154 14.97 5.45 -14.50
CA ALA A 154 15.35 4.76 -13.28
C ALA A 154 14.35 3.65 -12.93
N GLU A 155 13.05 3.93 -13.11
CA GLU A 155 12.00 2.96 -12.81
C GLU A 155 12.03 1.79 -13.79
N LEU A 156 12.16 2.11 -15.09
CA LEU A 156 12.23 1.10 -16.15
C LEU A 156 13.47 0.21 -16.04
N SER A 157 14.64 0.78 -15.76
CA SER A 157 15.90 0.02 -15.59
C SER A 157 15.76 -1.03 -14.48
N ALA A 158 15.29 -0.60 -13.31
CA ALA A 158 15.10 -1.50 -12.18
C ALA A 158 13.98 -2.52 -12.41
N ALA A 159 12.89 -2.15 -13.09
CA ALA A 159 11.81 -3.09 -13.43
C ALA A 159 12.33 -4.22 -14.33
N ARG A 160 13.13 -3.90 -15.35
CA ARG A 160 13.79 -4.89 -16.22
C ARG A 160 14.72 -5.80 -15.44
N ARG A 161 15.55 -5.23 -14.57
CA ARG A 161 16.44 -6.01 -13.70
C ARG A 161 15.67 -6.99 -12.80
N ALA A 162 14.55 -6.55 -12.23
CA ALA A 162 13.70 -7.41 -11.41
C ALA A 162 13.05 -8.54 -12.24
N VAL A 163 12.59 -8.24 -13.46
CA VAL A 163 12.06 -9.22 -14.41
C VAL A 163 13.11 -10.27 -14.80
N GLU A 164 14.36 -9.85 -15.06
CA GLU A 164 15.48 -10.77 -15.33
C GLU A 164 15.75 -11.72 -14.15
N LEU A 165 15.79 -11.19 -12.92
CA LEU A 165 15.96 -12.00 -11.72
C LEU A 165 14.81 -12.99 -11.52
N ALA A 166 13.57 -12.56 -11.77
CA ALA A 166 12.41 -13.43 -11.72
C ALA A 166 12.48 -14.55 -12.76
N ALA A 167 12.86 -14.22 -14.00
CA ALA A 167 13.04 -15.19 -15.08
C ALA A 167 14.16 -16.22 -14.77
N LEU A 168 15.26 -15.74 -14.20
CA LEU A 168 16.42 -16.58 -13.84
C LEU A 168 16.11 -17.58 -12.72
N THR A 169 15.28 -17.18 -11.76
CA THR A 169 15.08 -17.93 -10.52
C THR A 169 13.72 -18.63 -10.43
N GLY A 170 12.75 -18.24 -11.26
CA GLY A 170 11.36 -18.68 -11.16
C GLY A 170 10.58 -18.04 -10.01
N ALA A 171 11.10 -17.00 -9.37
CA ALA A 171 10.41 -16.32 -8.27
C ALA A 171 9.17 -15.56 -8.76
N TRP A 172 8.12 -15.55 -7.94
CA TRP A 172 6.96 -14.70 -8.18
C TRP A 172 7.32 -13.24 -7.92
N LEU A 173 7.38 -12.42 -8.98
CA LEU A 173 7.64 -10.99 -8.90
C LEU A 173 6.36 -10.16 -8.73
N HIS A 174 6.42 -9.19 -7.83
CA HIS A 174 5.44 -8.11 -7.69
C HIS A 174 6.14 -6.75 -7.81
N LEU A 175 5.82 -5.97 -8.85
CA LEU A 175 6.31 -4.61 -9.01
C LEU A 175 5.42 -3.64 -8.22
N THR A 176 5.98 -2.94 -7.24
CA THR A 176 5.19 -2.05 -6.38
C THR A 176 5.06 -0.66 -6.96
N HIS A 177 3.95 0.01 -6.63
CA HIS A 177 3.62 1.42 -6.87
C HIS A 177 4.12 1.95 -8.21
N VAL A 178 3.81 1.21 -9.29
CA VAL A 178 4.23 1.55 -10.64
C VAL A 178 3.69 2.93 -11.01
N SER A 179 4.57 3.80 -11.51
CA SER A 179 4.24 5.21 -11.74
C SER A 179 4.39 5.65 -13.20
N THR A 180 4.95 4.81 -14.07
CA THR A 180 5.27 5.17 -15.47
C THR A 180 4.58 4.29 -16.50
N ALA A 181 4.29 4.86 -17.68
CA ALA A 181 3.71 4.16 -18.82
C ALA A 181 4.64 3.06 -19.35
N ASP A 182 5.95 3.29 -19.32
CA ASP A 182 6.95 2.32 -19.78
C ASP A 182 7.00 1.07 -18.91
N VAL A 183 6.94 1.22 -17.59
CA VAL A 183 6.91 0.06 -16.69
C VAL A 183 5.60 -0.70 -16.81
N LEU A 184 4.46 -0.03 -17.06
CA LEU A 184 3.20 -0.71 -17.39
C LEU A 184 3.33 -1.57 -18.66
N ARG A 185 4.01 -1.07 -19.70
CA ARG A 185 4.28 -1.82 -20.94
C ARG A 185 5.19 -3.03 -20.69
N GLU A 186 6.30 -2.81 -19.98
CA GLU A 186 7.26 -3.86 -19.61
C GLU A 186 6.56 -4.95 -18.78
N ALA A 187 5.78 -4.56 -17.78
CA ALA A 187 5.08 -5.49 -16.90
C ALA A 187 4.01 -6.30 -17.63
N SER A 188 3.31 -5.69 -18.59
CA SER A 188 2.35 -6.38 -19.45
C SER A 188 3.03 -7.47 -20.29
N ALA A 189 4.20 -7.17 -20.87
CA ALA A 189 4.97 -8.15 -21.64
C ALA A 189 5.51 -9.28 -20.74
N ALA A 190 6.11 -8.93 -19.60
CA ALA A 190 6.66 -9.90 -18.64
C ALA A 190 5.57 -10.81 -18.03
N ARG A 191 4.35 -10.31 -17.84
CA ARG A 191 3.22 -11.08 -17.33
C ARG A 191 2.91 -12.31 -18.18
N VAL A 192 2.98 -12.19 -19.51
CA VAL A 192 2.70 -13.31 -20.43
C VAL A 192 3.69 -14.46 -20.24
N ALA A 193 4.96 -14.15 -19.97
CA ALA A 193 6.01 -15.16 -19.85
C ALA A 193 6.18 -15.69 -18.41
N LEU A 194 6.02 -14.83 -17.41
CA LEU A 194 6.43 -15.11 -16.03
C LEU A 194 5.28 -15.03 -15.01
N GLY A 195 4.09 -14.57 -15.41
CA GLY A 195 2.96 -14.39 -14.50
C GLY A 195 3.21 -13.32 -13.43
N ILE A 196 4.05 -12.31 -13.71
CA ILE A 196 4.32 -11.24 -12.74
C ILE A 196 3.06 -10.43 -12.43
N THR A 197 3.09 -9.77 -11.28
CA THR A 197 2.01 -8.92 -10.79
C THR A 197 2.51 -7.51 -10.50
N LEU A 198 1.60 -6.54 -10.39
CA LEU A 198 1.90 -5.17 -10.03
C LEU A 198 0.76 -4.48 -9.31
N ASP A 199 1.14 -3.47 -8.53
CA ASP A 199 0.23 -2.52 -7.93
C ASP A 199 0.53 -1.08 -8.39
N VAL A 200 -0.47 -0.22 -8.25
CA VAL A 200 -0.37 1.22 -8.47
C VAL A 200 -1.07 1.95 -7.32
N THR A 201 -0.87 3.26 -7.21
CA THR A 201 -1.43 4.06 -6.11
C THR A 201 -2.40 5.12 -6.60
N PRO A 202 -3.36 5.56 -5.76
CA PRO A 202 -4.25 6.66 -6.11
C PRO A 202 -3.50 7.97 -6.38
N HIS A 203 -2.36 8.21 -5.72
CA HIS A 203 -1.59 9.43 -5.93
C HIS A 203 -0.89 9.45 -7.29
N HIS A 204 -0.36 8.32 -7.78
CA HIS A 204 0.18 8.26 -9.15
C HIS A 204 -0.90 8.36 -10.23
N ALA A 205 -2.13 7.92 -9.94
CA ALA A 205 -3.24 8.00 -10.88
C ALA A 205 -3.93 9.38 -10.92
N LEU A 206 -3.99 10.10 -9.78
CA LEU A 206 -4.84 11.29 -9.63
C LEU A 206 -4.05 12.59 -9.48
N LEU A 207 -2.76 12.51 -9.16
CA LEU A 207 -1.88 13.66 -8.97
C LEU A 207 -0.74 13.61 -9.97
N ASN A 208 -0.15 14.75 -10.30
CA ASN A 208 1.01 14.84 -11.18
C ASN A 208 2.08 15.77 -10.60
N GLU A 209 3.24 15.82 -11.25
CA GLU A 209 4.41 16.56 -10.80
C GLU A 209 4.21 18.08 -10.68
N SER A 210 3.10 18.65 -11.18
CA SER A 210 2.82 20.09 -11.03
C SER A 210 2.74 20.50 -9.54
N LEU A 211 2.38 19.56 -8.65
CA LEU A 211 2.37 19.76 -7.20
C LEU A 211 3.75 20.15 -6.64
N TYR A 212 4.83 19.68 -7.25
CA TYR A 212 6.19 20.04 -6.82
C TYR A 212 6.55 21.51 -7.06
N ARG A 213 5.73 22.23 -7.82
CA ARG A 213 5.88 23.67 -8.08
C ARG A 213 4.91 24.52 -7.25
N GLY A 214 4.09 23.89 -6.41
CA GLY A 214 3.05 24.54 -5.62
C GLY A 214 3.32 24.55 -4.11
N PRO A 215 2.37 25.06 -3.31
CA PRO A 215 2.50 25.14 -1.85
C PRO A 215 2.58 23.76 -1.16
N LEU A 216 2.16 22.70 -1.84
CA LEU A 216 2.20 21.32 -1.34
C LEU A 216 3.47 20.56 -1.78
N ALA A 217 4.45 21.22 -2.39
CA ALA A 217 5.62 20.55 -2.98
C ALA A 217 6.33 19.61 -2.01
N SER A 218 6.58 20.08 -0.78
CA SER A 218 7.26 19.28 0.24
C SER A 218 6.38 18.13 0.75
N ILE A 219 5.08 18.38 0.93
CA ILE A 219 4.07 17.39 1.33
C ILE A 219 3.96 16.27 0.28
N ALA A 220 3.87 16.63 -1.00
CA ALA A 220 3.65 15.73 -2.12
C ALA A 220 4.88 14.88 -2.48
N ARG A 221 6.06 15.13 -1.90
CA ARG A 221 7.27 14.36 -2.17
C ARG A 221 7.07 12.87 -1.80
N VAL A 222 7.25 11.98 -2.76
CA VAL A 222 7.06 10.52 -2.69
C VAL A 222 8.01 9.81 -3.67
N ASN A 223 8.28 8.52 -3.45
CA ASN A 223 9.08 7.68 -4.34
C ASN A 223 8.28 6.42 -4.73
N PRO A 224 8.16 6.07 -6.02
CA PRO A 224 8.55 6.86 -7.19
C PRO A 224 7.90 8.26 -7.17
N PRO A 225 8.52 9.27 -7.79
CA PRO A 225 7.92 10.60 -7.84
C PRO A 225 6.58 10.61 -8.58
N LEU A 226 5.67 11.52 -8.19
CA LEU A 226 4.61 11.98 -9.09
C LEU A 226 5.21 12.35 -10.45
N ARG A 227 4.59 11.87 -11.52
CA ARG A 227 5.10 11.99 -12.90
C ARG A 227 4.37 13.06 -13.70
N GLY A 228 4.81 13.26 -14.95
CA GLY A 228 4.12 14.08 -15.93
C GLY A 228 2.73 13.54 -16.28
N GLU A 229 1.96 14.33 -17.03
CA GLU A 229 0.57 14.02 -17.34
C GLU A 229 0.39 12.74 -18.16
N GLU A 230 1.34 12.43 -19.06
CA GLU A 230 1.32 11.22 -19.88
C GLU A 230 1.39 9.95 -19.00
N ASP A 231 2.35 9.90 -18.07
CA ASP A 231 2.51 8.79 -17.14
C ASP A 231 1.33 8.68 -16.17
N ARG A 232 0.86 9.82 -15.62
CA ARG A 232 -0.32 9.85 -14.76
C ARG A 232 -1.54 9.26 -15.47
N GLU A 233 -1.80 9.69 -16.71
CA GLU A 233 -2.92 9.20 -17.51
C GLU A 233 -2.77 7.72 -17.84
N ALA A 234 -1.56 7.24 -18.11
CA ALA A 234 -1.32 5.80 -18.32
C ALA A 234 -1.67 4.98 -17.07
N VAL A 235 -1.26 5.44 -15.87
CA VAL A 235 -1.62 4.79 -14.60
C VAL A 235 -3.14 4.88 -14.36
N TYR A 236 -3.76 6.02 -14.60
CA TYR A 236 -5.21 6.21 -14.47
C TYR A 236 -6.01 5.25 -15.37
N GLU A 237 -5.63 5.15 -16.65
CA GLU A 237 -6.28 4.25 -17.60
C GLU A 237 -6.04 2.78 -17.24
N SER A 238 -4.88 2.43 -16.65
CA SER A 238 -4.62 1.08 -16.18
C SER A 238 -5.58 0.65 -15.05
N LEU A 239 -5.90 1.59 -14.15
CA LEU A 239 -6.92 1.40 -13.12
C LEU A 239 -8.31 1.29 -13.72
N ARG A 240 -8.68 2.23 -14.59
CA ARG A 240 -10.01 2.26 -15.22
C ARG A 240 -10.31 0.99 -16.02
N LYS A 241 -9.29 0.43 -16.69
CA LYS A 241 -9.38 -0.83 -17.45
C LYS A 241 -9.24 -2.08 -16.57
N GLY A 242 -8.81 -1.93 -15.31
CA GLY A 242 -8.64 -3.04 -14.37
C GLY A 242 -7.51 -4.01 -14.73
N VAL A 243 -6.48 -3.54 -15.44
CA VAL A 243 -5.36 -4.37 -15.95
C VAL A 243 -4.20 -4.52 -14.97
N VAL A 244 -4.23 -3.80 -13.85
CA VAL A 244 -3.32 -3.98 -12.71
C VAL A 244 -3.91 -4.97 -11.70
N ASP A 245 -3.10 -5.45 -10.76
CA ASP A 245 -3.52 -6.49 -9.81
C ASP A 245 -3.94 -5.93 -8.46
N ALA A 246 -3.41 -4.77 -8.06
CA ALA A 246 -3.85 -4.10 -6.85
C ALA A 246 -3.77 -2.56 -6.95
N VAL A 247 -4.63 -1.91 -6.17
CA VAL A 247 -4.44 -0.55 -5.68
C VAL A 247 -3.85 -0.68 -4.28
N VAL A 248 -2.81 0.09 -3.98
CA VAL A 248 -2.26 0.23 -2.62
C VAL A 248 -2.09 1.71 -2.29
N THR A 249 -1.99 2.04 -1.00
CA THR A 249 -1.82 3.45 -0.61
C THR A 249 -0.36 3.91 -0.62
N ASP A 250 0.58 2.98 -0.40
CA ASP A 250 1.94 3.31 0.04
C ASP A 250 1.90 4.30 1.21
N HIS A 251 1.00 4.04 2.18
CA HIS A 251 0.83 4.91 3.34
C HIS A 251 2.14 5.01 4.12
N ALA A 252 2.77 6.18 4.05
CA ALA A 252 4.13 6.40 4.53
C ALA A 252 4.23 7.71 5.33
N PRO A 253 3.65 7.79 6.55
CA PRO A 253 3.63 9.04 7.32
C PRO A 253 5.03 9.47 7.77
N HIS A 254 5.19 10.77 7.92
CA HIS A 254 6.32 11.47 8.52
C HIS A 254 5.79 12.58 9.44
N GLN A 255 6.61 13.05 10.38
CA GLN A 255 6.26 14.27 11.10
C GLN A 255 6.19 15.47 10.16
N LEU A 256 5.32 16.42 10.47
CA LEU A 256 5.14 17.61 9.66
C LEU A 256 6.45 18.41 9.59
N GLU A 257 7.18 18.52 10.70
CA GLU A 257 8.46 19.21 10.78
C GLU A 257 9.50 18.61 9.83
N GLU A 258 9.52 17.27 9.69
CA GLU A 258 10.39 16.58 8.75
C GLU A 258 10.01 16.92 7.30
N LYS A 259 8.71 16.94 6.99
CA LYS A 259 8.19 17.31 5.66
C LYS A 259 8.34 18.79 5.33
N LEU A 260 8.57 19.66 6.31
CA LEU A 260 8.83 21.09 6.10
C LEU A 260 10.33 21.42 6.16
N SER A 261 11.18 20.42 6.35
CA SER A 261 12.64 20.61 6.36
C SER A 261 13.20 20.91 4.97
N ARG A 262 14.49 21.24 4.91
CA ARG A 262 15.21 21.51 3.64
C ARG A 262 15.26 20.29 2.71
N ASP A 263 15.29 19.09 3.27
CA ASP A 263 15.31 17.82 2.52
C ASP A 263 14.15 16.93 3.00
N PRO A 264 12.91 17.24 2.60
CA PRO A 264 11.73 16.56 3.13
C PRO A 264 11.75 15.08 2.74
N PRO A 265 11.49 14.14 3.66
CA PRO A 265 11.50 12.73 3.30
C PRO A 265 10.33 12.38 2.36
N PRO A 266 10.50 11.41 1.44
CA PRO A 266 9.44 10.95 0.56
C PRO A 266 8.42 10.08 1.32
N GLY A 267 7.14 10.28 1.02
CA GLY A 267 6.02 9.56 1.63
C GLY A 267 5.02 10.49 2.32
N PHE A 268 3.77 10.04 2.40
CA PHE A 268 2.66 10.71 3.08
C PHE A 268 1.55 9.69 3.43
N PRO A 269 0.59 10.02 4.32
CA PRO A 269 -0.51 9.11 4.64
C PRO A 269 -1.54 9.00 3.50
N GLY A 270 -1.99 7.78 3.18
CA GLY A 270 -3.02 7.52 2.17
C GLY A 270 -4.24 6.67 2.60
N LEU A 271 -4.10 5.84 3.65
CA LEU A 271 -5.12 4.86 4.10
C LEU A 271 -6.55 5.40 4.21
N GLU A 272 -6.72 6.59 4.80
CA GLU A 272 -8.05 7.16 5.06
C GLU A 272 -8.76 7.67 3.81
N LEU A 273 -8.04 7.89 2.70
CA LEU A 273 -8.55 8.59 1.53
C LEU A 273 -8.72 7.69 0.31
N ALA A 274 -7.95 6.62 0.16
CA ALA A 274 -7.90 5.82 -1.07
C ALA A 274 -9.28 5.32 -1.52
N LEU A 275 -10.06 4.71 -0.62
CA LEU A 275 -11.42 4.24 -0.94
C LEU A 275 -12.31 5.40 -1.42
N HIS A 276 -12.27 6.53 -0.73
CA HIS A 276 -13.13 7.67 -1.05
C HIS A 276 -12.71 8.40 -2.34
N LEU A 277 -11.42 8.40 -2.67
CA LEU A 277 -10.90 8.88 -3.95
C LEU A 277 -11.39 7.99 -5.10
N LEU A 278 -11.31 6.67 -4.97
CA LEU A 278 -11.85 5.74 -5.98
C LEU A 278 -13.36 5.88 -6.14
N LEU A 279 -14.09 5.97 -5.02
CA LEU A 279 -15.54 6.17 -5.03
C LEU A 279 -15.94 7.50 -5.67
N ARG A 280 -15.14 8.56 -5.53
CA ARG A 280 -15.38 9.82 -6.26
C ARG A 280 -15.35 9.57 -7.78
N GLU A 281 -14.32 8.89 -8.28
CA GLU A 281 -14.20 8.59 -9.72
C GLU A 281 -15.37 7.72 -10.22
N VAL A 282 -15.84 6.77 -9.41
CA VAL A 282 -17.01 5.93 -9.73
C VAL A 282 -18.31 6.76 -9.75
N LEU A 283 -18.56 7.55 -8.71
CA LEU A 283 -19.77 8.36 -8.58
C LEU A 283 -19.86 9.48 -9.63
N GLU A 284 -18.72 9.92 -10.15
CA GLU A 284 -18.64 10.90 -11.24
C GLU A 284 -18.66 10.24 -12.64
N GLY A 285 -18.83 8.93 -12.70
CA GLY A 285 -18.96 8.17 -13.95
C GLY A 285 -17.67 8.02 -14.75
N ARG A 286 -16.51 8.35 -14.14
CA ARG A 286 -15.20 8.24 -14.80
C ARG A 286 -14.57 6.87 -14.68
N MET A 287 -14.90 6.12 -13.62
CA MET A 287 -14.46 4.73 -13.42
C MET A 287 -15.63 3.78 -13.22
N PRO A 288 -15.51 2.51 -13.66
CA PRO A 288 -16.49 1.48 -13.34
C PRO A 288 -16.40 1.09 -11.86
N LEU A 289 -17.49 0.61 -11.27
CA LEU A 289 -17.52 0.13 -9.88
C LEU A 289 -16.49 -0.98 -9.61
N SER A 290 -16.15 -1.78 -10.63
CA SER A 290 -15.14 -2.85 -10.56
C SER A 290 -13.75 -2.35 -10.20
N VAL A 291 -13.45 -1.04 -10.28
CA VAL A 291 -12.19 -0.49 -9.78
C VAL A 291 -11.99 -0.79 -8.28
N LEU A 292 -13.07 -0.91 -7.50
CA LEU A 292 -12.98 -1.27 -6.09
C LEU A 292 -12.45 -2.69 -5.85
N GLU A 293 -12.58 -3.60 -6.84
CA GLU A 293 -12.00 -4.94 -6.75
C GLU A 293 -10.47 -4.90 -6.67
N LEU A 294 -9.84 -3.89 -7.29
CA LEU A 294 -8.39 -3.67 -7.21
C LEU A 294 -7.94 -3.30 -5.80
N TYR A 295 -8.83 -2.81 -4.92
CA TYR A 295 -8.49 -2.45 -3.54
C TYR A 295 -9.13 -3.40 -2.50
N SER A 296 -9.80 -4.46 -2.97
CA SER A 296 -10.49 -5.42 -2.09
C SER A 296 -10.19 -6.85 -2.52
N SER A 297 -10.98 -7.41 -3.43
CA SER A 297 -10.94 -8.82 -3.77
C SER A 297 -9.66 -9.27 -4.48
N LYS A 298 -9.07 -8.44 -5.34
CA LYS A 298 -7.84 -8.79 -6.06
C LYS A 298 -6.61 -8.83 -5.15
N PRO A 299 -6.27 -7.81 -4.34
CA PRO A 299 -5.17 -7.91 -3.39
C PRO A 299 -5.40 -9.01 -2.35
N ALA A 300 -6.66 -9.26 -1.92
CA ALA A 300 -6.98 -10.41 -1.06
C ALA A 300 -6.66 -11.74 -1.74
N THR A 301 -6.99 -11.89 -3.04
CA THR A 301 -6.71 -13.10 -3.82
C THR A 301 -5.20 -13.31 -3.99
N LEU A 302 -4.44 -12.24 -4.29
CA LEU A 302 -2.98 -12.29 -4.36
C LEU A 302 -2.38 -12.77 -3.04
N ALA A 303 -2.90 -12.28 -1.91
CA ALA A 303 -2.42 -12.68 -0.58
C ALA A 303 -2.97 -14.02 -0.08
N GLY A 304 -3.77 -14.76 -0.86
CA GLY A 304 -4.36 -16.04 -0.46
C GLY A 304 -5.41 -15.92 0.66
N LEU A 305 -6.08 -14.76 0.78
CA LEU A 305 -6.98 -14.45 1.88
C LEU A 305 -8.45 -14.67 1.50
N ARG A 306 -9.25 -15.13 2.46
CA ARG A 306 -10.72 -15.17 2.37
C ARG A 306 -11.33 -13.79 2.73
N LYS A 307 -10.79 -12.72 2.12
CA LYS A 307 -11.19 -11.32 2.38
C LYS A 307 -11.59 -10.62 1.08
N GLY A 308 -12.06 -9.38 1.19
CA GLY A 308 -12.31 -8.51 0.03
C GLY A 308 -13.55 -8.88 -0.80
N ARG A 309 -14.42 -9.79 -0.32
CA ARG A 309 -15.69 -10.16 -0.97
C ARG A 309 -16.78 -10.36 0.06
N ILE A 310 -18.01 -9.97 -0.28
CA ILE A 310 -19.20 -10.29 0.51
C ILE A 310 -19.82 -11.57 -0.06
N ALA A 311 -19.39 -12.71 0.45
CA ALA A 311 -19.91 -14.02 0.05
C ALA A 311 -19.79 -15.03 1.21
N PRO A 312 -20.63 -16.09 1.25
CA PRO A 312 -20.48 -17.15 2.24
C PRO A 312 -19.07 -17.75 2.24
N GLY A 313 -18.51 -17.96 3.44
CA GLY A 313 -17.16 -18.52 3.63
C GLY A 313 -16.02 -17.49 3.65
N PHE A 314 -16.29 -16.23 3.32
CA PHE A 314 -15.35 -15.10 3.50
C PHE A 314 -15.47 -14.50 4.90
N ASP A 315 -14.39 -13.90 5.37
CA ASP A 315 -14.38 -13.15 6.63
C ASP A 315 -15.40 -12.01 6.55
N ALA A 316 -16.11 -11.75 7.66
CA ALA A 316 -17.06 -10.64 7.78
C ALA A 316 -16.32 -9.28 7.93
N ASP A 317 -15.43 -9.00 6.98
CA ASP A 317 -14.73 -7.74 6.79
C ASP A 317 -15.61 -6.84 5.93
N LEU A 318 -16.27 -5.88 6.57
CA LEU A 318 -17.34 -5.10 5.97
C LEU A 318 -17.15 -3.61 6.25
N VAL A 319 -17.47 -2.79 5.26
CA VAL A 319 -17.41 -1.34 5.36
C VAL A 319 -18.76 -0.77 5.03
N VAL A 320 -19.27 0.06 5.92
CA VAL A 320 -20.47 0.86 5.69
C VAL A 320 -20.02 2.24 5.26
N VAL A 321 -20.26 2.58 3.99
CA VAL A 321 -19.97 3.90 3.44
C VAL A 321 -21.24 4.73 3.42
N GLU A 322 -21.16 5.98 3.88
CA GLU A 322 -22.26 6.95 3.82
C GLU A 322 -22.01 7.99 2.71
N LEU A 323 -23.05 8.27 1.92
CA LEU A 323 -23.05 9.35 0.94
C LEU A 323 -23.16 10.70 1.63
N ARG A 324 -22.01 11.33 1.87
CA ARG A 324 -21.88 12.64 2.54
C ARG A 324 -20.75 13.44 1.90
N GLU A 325 -21.06 14.68 1.53
CA GLU A 325 -20.08 15.60 0.97
C GLU A 325 -19.18 16.19 2.06
N TRP A 326 -17.89 16.28 1.77
CA TRP A 326 -16.90 16.89 2.64
C TRP A 326 -15.68 17.35 1.84
N VAL A 327 -14.84 18.15 2.49
CA VAL A 327 -13.59 18.64 1.94
C VAL A 327 -12.45 18.02 2.74
N VAL A 328 -11.51 17.40 2.05
CA VAL A 328 -10.33 16.80 2.68
C VAL A 328 -9.53 17.86 3.40
N ARG A 329 -9.31 17.63 4.69
CA ARG A 329 -8.40 18.40 5.55
C ARG A 329 -7.42 17.45 6.21
N GLY A 330 -6.14 17.60 5.91
CA GLY A 330 -5.09 16.74 6.47
C GLY A 330 -5.09 16.74 8.01
N SER A 331 -5.39 17.89 8.62
CA SER A 331 -5.48 18.06 10.08
C SER A 331 -6.56 17.20 10.74
N GLU A 332 -7.58 16.79 9.98
CA GLU A 332 -8.68 15.95 10.47
C GLU A 332 -8.43 14.46 10.30
N LEU A 333 -7.35 14.05 9.61
CA LEU A 333 -6.96 12.64 9.46
C LEU A 333 -6.57 12.03 10.81
N VAL A 334 -6.79 10.73 11.00
CA VAL A 334 -6.39 9.99 12.20
C VAL A 334 -4.88 9.83 12.26
N SER A 335 -4.24 9.58 11.12
CA SER A 335 -2.79 9.46 10.99
C SER A 335 -2.05 10.56 11.77
N LYS A 336 -0.96 10.21 12.44
CA LYS A 336 -0.14 11.19 13.20
C LYS A 336 0.45 12.28 12.32
N ALA A 337 0.58 12.06 11.01
CA ALA A 337 1.11 13.03 10.06
C ALA A 337 0.28 14.32 9.98
N LYS A 338 -1.06 14.22 10.00
CA LYS A 338 -1.98 15.38 9.94
C LYS A 338 -1.82 16.30 8.71
N TYR A 339 -1.43 15.73 7.56
CA TYR A 339 -1.38 16.42 6.26
C TYR A 339 -1.71 15.45 5.13
N THR A 340 -1.97 15.96 3.92
CA THR A 340 -2.17 15.14 2.72
C THR A 340 -1.87 15.94 1.45
N PRO A 341 -1.36 15.32 0.37
CA PRO A 341 -1.27 16.00 -0.93
C PRO A 341 -2.64 16.21 -1.58
N PHE A 342 -3.70 15.59 -1.05
CA PHE A 342 -5.09 15.78 -1.50
C PHE A 342 -5.83 16.90 -0.73
N GLU A 343 -5.10 17.80 -0.07
CA GLU A 343 -5.69 18.92 0.69
C GLU A 343 -6.69 19.71 -0.16
N GLY A 344 -7.88 19.95 0.39
CA GLY A 344 -8.95 20.68 -0.32
C GLY A 344 -9.74 19.87 -1.35
N ALA A 345 -9.42 18.59 -1.58
CA ALA A 345 -10.20 17.74 -2.47
C ALA A 345 -11.64 17.57 -1.96
N LYS A 346 -12.62 17.69 -2.86
CA LYS A 346 -14.03 17.45 -2.55
C LYS A 346 -14.34 15.96 -2.72
N LEU A 347 -14.90 15.35 -1.70
CA LEU A 347 -15.31 13.94 -1.70
C LEU A 347 -16.79 13.85 -1.31
N ARG A 348 -17.46 12.79 -1.76
CA ARG A 348 -18.92 12.58 -1.59
C ARG A 348 -19.26 11.36 -0.75
N THR A 349 -18.25 10.75 -0.14
CA THR A 349 -18.38 9.55 0.68
C THR A 349 -17.51 9.64 1.93
N VAL A 350 -17.99 9.04 3.02
CA VAL A 350 -17.25 8.83 4.27
C VAL A 350 -17.49 7.42 4.76
N THR A 351 -16.54 6.84 5.49
CA THR A 351 -16.78 5.59 6.22
C THR A 351 -17.64 5.89 7.44
N ALA A 352 -18.79 5.23 7.55
CA ALA A 352 -19.65 5.29 8.72
C ALA A 352 -19.28 4.20 9.73
N ALA A 353 -18.98 2.98 9.26
CA ALA A 353 -18.55 1.88 10.12
C ALA A 353 -17.61 0.91 9.40
N THR A 354 -16.74 0.26 10.16
CA THR A 354 -15.85 -0.80 9.68
C THR A 354 -15.89 -1.99 10.62
N TYR A 355 -16.03 -3.17 10.05
CA TYR A 355 -16.06 -4.45 10.75
C TYR A 355 -14.87 -5.29 10.30
N VAL A 356 -14.21 -5.96 11.25
CA VAL A 356 -13.12 -6.92 11.00
C VAL A 356 -13.55 -8.25 11.60
N ARG A 357 -13.70 -9.29 10.77
CA ARG A 357 -14.29 -10.58 11.14
C ARG A 357 -15.59 -10.46 11.94
N GLY A 358 -16.44 -9.52 11.55
CA GLY A 358 -17.73 -9.25 12.18
C GLY A 358 -17.66 -8.42 13.47
N GLN A 359 -16.47 -8.04 13.95
CA GLN A 359 -16.32 -7.15 15.09
C GLN A 359 -16.31 -5.69 14.64
N LEU A 360 -17.14 -4.84 15.25
CA LEU A 360 -17.15 -3.41 14.97
C LEU A 360 -15.88 -2.74 15.52
N VAL A 361 -15.03 -2.25 14.63
CA VAL A 361 -13.74 -1.62 15.01
C VAL A 361 -13.74 -0.11 14.88
N TYR A 362 -14.66 0.43 14.07
CA TYR A 362 -14.85 1.85 13.86
C TYR A 362 -16.32 2.16 13.62
N HIS A 363 -16.85 3.20 14.26
CA HIS A 363 -18.20 3.72 14.03
C HIS A 363 -18.25 5.23 14.27
N GLU A 364 -18.51 6.01 13.22
CA GLU A 364 -18.76 7.47 13.30
C GLU A 364 -17.75 8.27 14.16
N GLY A 365 -16.46 7.94 14.05
CA GLY A 365 -15.39 8.62 14.80
C GLY A 365 -14.97 7.92 16.10
N VAL A 366 -15.71 6.90 16.53
CA VAL A 366 -15.38 6.06 17.68
C VAL A 366 -14.64 4.80 17.22
N PHE A 367 -13.57 4.44 17.92
CA PHE A 367 -12.76 3.27 17.64
C PHE A 367 -12.91 2.23 18.74
N ALA A 368 -12.79 0.95 18.41
CA ALA A 368 -12.69 -0.10 19.43
C ALA A 368 -11.48 0.13 20.34
N GLU A 369 -11.66 -0.06 21.65
CA GLU A 369 -10.56 0.13 22.62
C GLU A 369 -9.50 -0.97 22.48
N LYS A 370 -9.94 -2.23 22.37
CA LYS A 370 -9.05 -3.39 22.30
C LYS A 370 -8.52 -3.61 20.89
N ALA A 371 -7.28 -4.07 20.79
CA ALA A 371 -6.75 -4.61 19.55
C ALA A 371 -7.52 -5.89 19.18
N VAL A 372 -7.86 -6.01 17.90
CA VAL A 372 -8.58 -7.18 17.36
C VAL A 372 -7.89 -7.78 16.14
N GLY A 373 -6.94 -7.06 15.56
CA GLY A 373 -6.19 -7.48 14.39
C GLY A 373 -5.36 -8.73 14.65
N THR A 374 -5.28 -9.61 13.66
CA THR A 374 -4.42 -10.79 13.71
C THR A 374 -3.45 -10.83 12.55
N LEU A 375 -2.39 -11.61 12.70
CA LEU A 375 -1.44 -11.88 11.63
C LEU A 375 -2.12 -12.73 10.56
N VAL A 376 -2.09 -12.26 9.32
CA VAL A 376 -2.38 -13.06 8.13
C VAL A 376 -1.07 -13.33 7.41
N ALA A 377 -0.54 -14.54 7.59
CA ALA A 377 0.54 -15.02 6.77
C ALA A 377 -0.10 -15.72 5.57
N GLY A 378 0.07 -15.14 4.36
CA GLY A 378 -0.44 -15.76 3.14
C GLY A 378 -0.01 -17.22 3.07
N GLY A 379 -0.98 -18.12 3.12
CA GLY A 379 -0.79 -19.55 2.91
C GLY A 379 -0.97 -19.84 1.43
N GLY A 380 0.00 -20.55 0.84
CA GLY A 380 -0.21 -21.25 -0.42
C GLY A 380 -1.20 -22.39 -0.26
#